data_AF-A0A2D5PRB1-F1
#
_entry.id   AF-A0A2D5PRB1-F1
#
_cell.length_a   1.000
_cell.length_b   1.000
_cell.length_c   1.000
_cell.angle_alpha   90.00
_cell.angle_beta   90.00
_cell.angle_gamma   90.00
#
_symmetry.space_group_name_H-M   'P 1'
#
loop_
_entity.id
_entity.type
_entity.pdbx_description
1 polymer ?
#
loop_
_entity_poly.entity_id
_entity_poly.type
_entity_poly.pdbx_seq_one_letter_code
_entity_poly.pdbx_strand_id
1 'polypeptide(L)' 'IVKKMYLQGKPASEENIFHMKRELGDIMWYWATACAALDLDPHEVIAENQKKLEARYGEQFEVQRSEVRKEGDL' A
#
# COMPACT_ATOMS: atom_id res chain seq x y z
N ILE A 1 -1.28 12.92 9.50
CA ILE A 1 -2.24 12.73 10.64
C ILE A 1 -2.30 11.27 11.13
N VAL A 2 -2.10 10.27 10.26
CA VAL A 2 -2.16 8.82 10.56
C VAL A 2 -1.36 8.43 11.81
N LYS A 3 -0.06 8.79 11.87
CA LYS A 3 0.80 8.51 13.03
C LYS A 3 0.32 9.16 14.33
N LYS A 4 -0.35 10.31 14.26
CA LYS A 4 -0.89 10.98 15.46
C LYS A 4 -2.12 10.25 15.99
N MET A 5 -2.94 9.67 15.10
CA MET A 5 -4.07 8.83 15.51
C MET A 5 -3.59 7.50 16.09
N TYR A 6 -2.66 6.82 15.41
CA TYR A 6 -2.18 5.51 15.83
C TYR A 6 -1.22 5.54 17.04
N LEU A 7 -0.20 6.42 17.03
CA LEU A 7 0.85 6.44 18.06
C LEU A 7 0.59 7.42 19.21
N GLN A 8 -0.28 8.41 19.01
CA GLN A 8 -0.55 9.45 20.01
C GLN A 8 -2.01 9.45 20.48
N GLY A 9 -2.82 8.47 20.05
CA GLY A 9 -4.19 8.27 20.52
C GLY A 9 -5.19 9.35 20.10
N LYS A 10 -4.92 10.11 19.03
CA LYS A 10 -5.92 11.08 18.54
C LYS A 10 -7.20 10.37 18.10
N PRO A 11 -8.39 10.88 18.46
CA PRO A 11 -9.66 10.23 18.14
C PRO A 11 -9.93 10.24 16.64
N ALA A 12 -10.65 9.24 16.15
CA ALA A 12 -11.13 9.16 14.77
C ALA A 12 -12.36 10.08 14.54
N SER A 13 -12.21 11.37 14.83
CA SER A 13 -13.21 12.38 14.50
C SER A 13 -13.29 12.59 12.98
N GLU A 14 -14.41 13.16 12.51
CA GLU A 14 -14.60 13.49 11.09
C GLU A 14 -13.47 14.36 10.53
N GLU A 15 -13.00 15.34 11.30
CA GLU A 15 -11.86 16.20 10.93
C GLU A 15 -10.57 15.39 10.76
N ASN A 16 -10.27 14.48 11.69
CA ASN A 16 -9.06 13.67 11.64
C ASN A 16 -9.10 12.65 10.49
N ILE A 17 -10.29 12.09 10.20
CA ILE A 17 -10.53 11.21 9.04
C ILE A 17 -10.38 12.00 7.73
N PHE A 18 -10.92 13.22 7.67
CA PHE A 18 -10.76 14.10 6.52
C PHE A 18 -9.28 14.45 6.27
N HIS A 19 -8.53 14.79 7.31
CA HIS A 19 -7.08 14.97 7.22
C HIS A 19 -6.37 13.68 6.77
N MET A 20 -6.86 12.50 7.18
CA MET A 20 -6.24 11.22 6.80
C MET A 20 -6.41 10.96 5.32
N LYS A 21 -7.59 11.25 4.77
CA LYS A 21 -7.86 11.17 3.34
C LYS A 21 -6.91 12.05 2.53
N ARG A 22 -6.58 13.26 3.02
CA ARG A 22 -5.62 14.13 2.33
C ARG A 22 -4.22 13.53 2.26
N GLU A 23 -3.77 12.91 3.34
CA GLU A 23 -2.43 12.29 3.34
C GLU A 23 -2.35 10.98 2.55
N LEU A 24 -3.48 10.27 2.36
CA LEU A 24 -3.56 9.22 1.35
C LEU A 24 -3.39 9.80 -0.07
N GLY A 25 -3.91 11.00 -0.31
CA GLY A 25 -3.69 11.75 -1.56
C GLY A 25 -2.21 12.07 -1.79
N ASP A 26 -1.49 12.51 -0.77
CA ASP A 26 -0.05 12.79 -0.86
C ASP A 26 0.75 11.52 -1.22
N ILE A 27 0.41 10.38 -0.61
CA ILE A 27 1.03 9.08 -0.94
C ILE A 27 0.82 8.73 -2.41
N MET A 28 -0.41 8.86 -2.91
CA MET A 28 -0.72 8.60 -4.32
C MET A 28 -0.01 9.59 -5.25
N TRP A 29 0.15 10.86 -4.84
CA TRP A 29 0.90 11.84 -5.60
C TRP A 29 2.38 11.47 -5.73
N TYR A 30 3.03 11.09 -4.62
CA TYR A 30 4.42 10.61 -4.66
C TYR A 30 4.57 9.37 -5.55
N TRP A 31 3.65 8.41 -5.44
CA TRP A 31 3.67 7.19 -6.25
C TRP A 31 3.51 7.47 -7.75
N ALA A 32 2.51 8.28 -8.13
CA ALA A 32 2.27 8.63 -9.53
C ALA A 32 3.46 9.43 -10.11
N THR A 33 4.04 10.33 -9.32
CA THR A 33 5.23 11.10 -9.71
C THR A 33 6.43 10.19 -9.91
N ALA A 34 6.62 9.19 -9.06
CA ALA A 34 7.70 8.21 -9.22
C ALA A 34 7.53 7.37 -10.50
N CYS A 35 6.31 6.91 -10.81
CA CYS A 35 6.03 6.20 -12.05
C CYS A 35 6.36 7.06 -13.27
N ALA A 36 5.91 8.32 -13.28
CA ALA A 36 6.20 9.26 -14.36
C ALA A 36 7.70 9.56 -14.50
N ALA A 37 8.43 9.73 -13.40
CA ALA A 37 9.87 10.00 -13.42
C ALA A 37 10.71 8.82 -13.91
N LEU A 38 10.19 7.59 -13.76
CA LEU A 38 10.84 6.35 -14.18
C LEU A 38 10.31 5.82 -15.52
N ASP A 39 9.39 6.54 -16.18
CA ASP A 39 8.71 6.12 -17.42
C ASP A 39 8.01 4.75 -17.28
N LEU A 40 7.36 4.53 -16.13
CA LEU A 40 6.60 3.31 -15.83
C LEU A 40 5.10 3.56 -16.01
N ASP A 41 4.39 2.59 -16.59
CA ASP A 41 2.93 2.55 -16.54
C ASP A 41 2.48 2.18 -15.11
N PRO A 42 1.76 3.08 -14.41
CA PRO A 42 1.28 2.80 -13.06
C PRO A 42 0.35 1.56 -12.98
N HIS A 43 -0.37 1.23 -14.05
CA HIS A 43 -1.21 0.02 -14.10
C HIS A 43 -0.36 -1.25 -14.11
N GLU A 44 0.73 -1.28 -14.89
CA GLU A 44 1.63 -2.43 -14.95
C GLU A 44 2.33 -2.66 -13.60
N VAL A 45 2.78 -1.60 -12.94
CA VAL A 45 3.38 -1.68 -11.59
C VAL A 45 2.43 -2.35 -10.58
N ILE A 46 1.13 -2.02 -10.63
CA ILE A 46 0.12 -2.64 -9.76
C ILE A 46 -0.11 -4.11 -10.17
N ALA A 47 -0.25 -4.37 -11.46
CA ALA A 47 -0.50 -5.71 -11.99
C ALA A 47 0.64 -6.70 -11.68
N GLU A 48 1.89 -6.26 -11.76
CA GLU A 48 3.05 -7.06 -11.35
C GLU A 48 3.02 -7.39 -9.87
N ASN A 49 2.69 -6.41 -9.02
CA ASN A 49 2.55 -6.66 -7.60
C ASN A 49 1.39 -7.62 -7.30
N GLN A 50 0.26 -7.52 -8.01
CA GLN A 50 -0.84 -8.46 -7.89
C GLN A 50 -0.40 -9.89 -8.25
N LYS A 51 0.21 -10.10 -9.43
CA LYS A 51 0.73 -11.41 -9.85
C LYS A 51 1.72 -12.00 -8.85
N LYS A 52 2.62 -11.16 -8.31
CA LYS A 52 3.56 -11.57 -7.26
C LYS A 52 2.84 -12.06 -6.00
N LEU A 53 1.80 -11.34 -5.56
CA LEU A 53 1.02 -11.74 -4.38
C LEU A 53 0.18 -12.99 -4.64
N GLU A 54 -0.41 -13.13 -5.84
CA GLU A 54 -1.13 -14.33 -6.27
C GLU A 54 -0.20 -15.55 -6.33
N ALA A 55 1.03 -15.40 -6.83
CA ALA A 55 2.02 -16.47 -6.82
C ALA A 55 2.42 -16.91 -5.39
N ARG A 56 2.42 -15.96 -4.44
CA ARG A 56 2.73 -16.22 -3.03
C ARG A 56 1.57 -16.90 -2.30
N TYR A 57 0.34 -16.47 -2.55
CA TYR A 57 -0.80 -16.82 -1.69
C TYR A 57 -1.90 -17.64 -2.39
N GLY A 58 -1.92 -17.69 -3.72
CA GLY A 58 -3.01 -18.23 -4.54
C GLY A 58 -4.10 -17.18 -4.81
N GLU A 59 -5.31 -17.62 -5.17
CA GLU A 59 -6.45 -16.72 -5.46
C GLU A 59 -6.98 -15.97 -4.22
N GLN A 60 -6.64 -16.41 -2.99
CA GLN A 60 -7.07 -15.77 -1.75
C GLN A 60 -5.90 -15.55 -0.79
N PHE A 61 -5.91 -14.38 -0.16
CA PHE A 61 -4.96 -14.03 0.90
C PHE A 61 -5.20 -14.91 2.14
N GLU A 62 -4.32 -15.89 2.40
CA GLU A 62 -4.29 -16.65 3.66
C GLU A 62 -3.15 -16.11 4.56
N VAL A 63 -3.50 -15.64 5.76
CA VAL A 63 -2.55 -15.08 6.75
C VAL A 63 -1.35 -16.01 7.00
N GLN A 64 -1.61 -17.32 7.10
CA GLN A 64 -0.56 -18.33 7.35
C GLN A 64 0.46 -18.43 6.21
N ARG A 65 0.07 -18.15 4.96
CA ARG A 65 1.00 -18.14 3.82
C ARG A 65 1.80 -16.84 3.75
N SER A 66 1.27 -15.74 4.29
CA SER A 66 1.94 -14.43 4.33
C SER A 66 3.17 -14.35 5.24
N GLU A 67 3.22 -15.20 6.26
CA GLU A 67 4.31 -15.22 7.22
C GLU A 67 5.49 -16.13 6.79
N VAL A 68 5.28 -17.05 5.84
CA VAL A 68 6.30 -18.00 5.36
C VAL A 68 6.65 -17.72 3.90
N ARG A 69 7.79 -17.05 3.67
CA ARG A 69 8.33 -16.80 2.32
C ARG A 69 9.15 -17.99 1.83
N LYS A 70 9.06 -18.31 0.55
CA LYS A 70 10.00 -19.25 -0.10
C LYS A 70 11.36 -18.57 -0.28
N GLU A 71 12.42 -19.35 -0.21
CA GLU A 71 13.78 -18.87 -0.42
C GLU A 71 13.94 -18.34 -1.86
N GLY A 72 14.40 -17.10 -2.02
CA GLY A 72 14.58 -16.44 -3.32
C GLY A 72 13.42 -15.57 -3.81
N ASP A 73 12.38 -15.36 -3.00
CA ASP A 73 11.22 -14.54 -3.34
C ASP A 73 11.46 -13.06 -2.98
N LEU A 74 11.86 -12.24 -3.97
CA LEU A 74 12.06 -10.79 -3.88
C LEU A 74 10.78 -10.03 -4.26
#